data_AF-A0A812HHA6-F1
#
_entry.id   AF-A0A812HHA6-F1
#
_cell.length_a   1.000
_cell.length_b   1.000
_cell.length_c   1.000
_cell.angle_alpha   90.00
_cell.angle_beta   90.00
_cell.angle_gamma   90.00
#
_symmetry.space_group_name_H-M   'P 1'
#
loop_
_entity.id
_entity.type
_entity.pdbx_description
1 polymer ?
#
loop_
_entity_poly.entity_id
_entity_poly.type
_entity_poly.pdbx_seq_one_letter_code
_entity_poly.pdbx_strand_id
1 'polypeptide(L)'
;MTVKNDLPGAIEVDGQVLYPSRSLDVHGSLMVRLRDAPHIQGRGQGHRLSAAKDFGDFGRDARQWLLAEAQEVKRQARRHQEQKEHMERQAAREAMEKVRKNDKEACDCFMRKICVLCLAYLPAIFLLWLMAGGPPGDAALAGLLAFLALLLCFWLSFFVLQVGRPAYWRVEAPGWERCLAAAVLLAGALACACVTLMNVRYAQAGYWWTALIIWPCSCYSFALSFGTFIIVAPDSMPYDDEEALRAAQWQLRTRSIVFRGKVVEESGRPCVASWPGKYEAAWDCLVQRSREGETSAAVVFLPEGTPSYGKHSPIPAEEHITGECWCIPIYGERKPWGCLWWDKWIKNIEKAHACGAQLEVYYYEKSVGAGKVESFDTAGHEHIRRDEINSRWTAFQKSNVFKAAVAAGLDKLSKGTGRDSSSQYSREYRRLFLSWLPSEDRDFMLASEGLGNSQKAEVAWLDRKGYEYVEVDVSKWWEEYHVPVSQEVTPQAHPQGRGMNLLIPGTVELG
;
A
#
# COMPACT_ATOMS: atom_id res chain seq x y z
N MET A 1 39.40 -25.68 30.22
CA MET A 1 38.42 -26.41 29.39
C MET A 1 37.99 -25.45 28.30
N THR A 2 37.91 -25.89 27.04
CA THR A 2 37.50 -25.01 25.93
C THR A 2 36.10 -25.40 25.50
N VAL A 3 35.14 -24.47 25.60
CA VAL A 3 33.77 -24.66 25.10
C VAL A 3 33.66 -24.00 23.73
N LYS A 4 33.22 -24.75 22.72
CA LYS A 4 32.91 -24.25 21.37
C LYS A 4 31.40 -24.14 21.20
N ASN A 5 30.92 -22.96 20.82
CA ASN A 5 29.53 -22.79 20.38
C ASN A 5 29.41 -23.20 18.90
N ASP A 6 28.93 -24.42 18.67
CA ASP A 6 28.58 -24.97 17.35
C ASP A 6 27.07 -24.92 17.05
N LEU A 7 26.30 -24.16 17.83
CA LEU A 7 24.91 -23.82 17.57
C LEU A 7 24.81 -22.50 16.78
N PRO A 8 23.73 -22.28 15.99
CA PRO A 8 23.53 -21.03 15.26
C PRO A 8 23.06 -19.86 16.15
N GLY A 9 22.69 -20.11 17.42
CA GLY A 9 22.26 -19.09 18.37
C GLY A 9 23.35 -18.72 19.40
N ALA A 10 23.16 -17.57 20.08
CA ALA A 10 24.01 -17.21 21.22
C ALA A 10 23.71 -18.11 22.43
N ILE A 11 24.77 -18.57 23.09
CA ILE A 11 24.68 -19.28 24.36
C ILE A 11 25.39 -18.48 25.43
N GLU A 12 25.10 -18.81 26.69
CA GLU A 12 25.81 -18.27 27.84
C GLU A 12 26.51 -19.39 28.58
N VAL A 13 27.80 -19.20 28.85
CA VAL A 13 28.68 -20.12 29.55
C VAL A 13 29.15 -19.41 30.82
N ASP A 14 28.67 -19.85 31.98
CA ASP A 14 28.98 -19.25 33.30
C ASP A 14 28.89 -17.71 33.34
N GLY A 15 27.81 -17.15 32.76
CA GLY A 15 27.59 -15.70 32.72
C GLY A 15 28.16 -14.99 31.49
N GLN A 16 29.05 -15.63 30.72
CA GLN A 16 29.68 -15.04 29.54
C GLN A 16 28.97 -15.45 28.25
N VAL A 17 28.75 -14.50 27.35
CA VAL A 17 28.10 -14.75 26.06
C VAL A 17 29.10 -15.37 25.08
N LEU A 18 28.72 -16.51 24.52
CA LEU A 18 29.46 -17.15 23.45
C LEU A 18 28.62 -17.17 22.17
N TYR A 19 29.02 -16.37 21.19
CA TYR A 19 28.36 -16.25 19.89
C TYR A 19 28.66 -17.45 18.96
N PRO A 20 27.88 -17.64 17.89
CA PRO A 20 28.06 -18.76 16.97
C PRO A 20 29.49 -18.90 16.43
N SER A 21 29.97 -20.14 16.39
CA SER A 21 31.31 -20.52 15.90
C SER A 21 32.49 -19.95 16.70
N ARG A 22 32.26 -19.45 17.92
CA ARG A 22 33.33 -19.02 18.83
C ARG A 22 33.64 -20.07 19.88
N SER A 23 34.79 -19.92 20.51
CA SER A 23 35.23 -20.74 21.63
C SER A 23 35.57 -19.87 22.84
N LEU A 24 35.38 -20.41 24.04
CA LEU A 24 35.72 -19.77 25.31
C LEU A 24 36.50 -20.75 26.19
N ASP A 25 37.62 -20.30 26.73
CA ASP A 25 38.37 -21.05 27.74
C ASP A 25 37.84 -20.73 29.13
N VAL A 26 37.50 -21.78 29.87
CA VAL A 26 36.84 -21.74 31.18
C VAL A 26 37.43 -22.79 32.12
N HIS A 27 37.28 -22.57 33.43
CA HIS A 27 37.84 -23.43 34.48
C HIS A 27 36.72 -23.99 35.36
N GLY A 28 36.78 -25.29 35.68
CA GLY A 28 35.83 -25.94 36.59
C GLY A 28 34.64 -26.62 35.90
N SER A 29 33.61 -26.92 36.70
CA SER A 29 32.32 -27.44 36.19
C SER A 29 31.53 -26.30 35.56
N LEU A 30 31.00 -26.51 34.36
CA LEU A 30 30.43 -25.44 33.54
C LEU A 30 28.92 -25.59 33.41
N MET A 31 28.22 -24.46 33.44
CA MET A 31 26.82 -24.36 33.10
C MET A 31 26.65 -23.62 31.77
N VAL A 32 25.88 -24.20 30.87
CA VAL A 32 25.53 -23.58 29.58
C VAL A 32 24.03 -23.41 29.51
N ARG A 33 23.58 -22.25 29.00
CA ARG A 33 22.16 -22.00 28.70
C ARG A 33 21.97 -21.28 27.38
N LEU A 34 20.83 -21.48 26.73
CA LEU A 34 20.48 -20.79 25.49
C LEU A 34 20.00 -19.38 25.82
N ARG A 35 20.58 -18.35 25.18
CA ARG A 35 20.29 -16.94 25.56
C ARG A 35 18.83 -16.54 25.34
N ASP A 36 18.21 -17.01 24.27
CA ASP A 36 16.81 -16.69 23.95
C ASP A 36 15.81 -17.61 24.64
N ALA A 37 16.26 -18.72 25.23
CA ALA A 37 15.43 -19.64 26.00
C ALA A 37 16.19 -20.12 27.25
N PRO A 38 16.32 -19.27 28.30
CA PRO A 38 17.18 -19.57 29.44
C PRO A 38 16.81 -20.84 30.23
N HIS A 39 15.59 -21.35 30.06
CA HIS A 39 15.13 -22.62 30.63
C HIS A 39 15.82 -23.84 29.97
N ILE A 40 16.34 -23.70 28.75
CA ILE A 40 17.15 -24.70 28.06
C ILE A 40 18.59 -24.55 28.54
N GLN A 41 19.00 -25.41 29.46
CA GLN A 41 20.31 -25.38 30.09
C GLN A 41 20.89 -26.78 30.27
N GLY A 42 22.22 -26.87 30.40
CA GLY A 42 22.94 -28.13 30.60
C GLY A 42 24.23 -27.93 31.38
N ARG A 43 24.75 -29.02 31.93
CA ARG A 43 26.04 -29.07 32.62
C ARG A 43 26.97 -30.04 31.91
N GLY A 44 28.25 -29.69 31.83
CA GLY A 44 29.25 -30.48 31.14
C GLY A 44 30.58 -30.47 31.89
N GLN A 45 31.36 -31.54 31.71
CA GLN A 45 32.72 -31.67 32.24
C GLN A 45 33.63 -32.25 31.13
N GLY A 46 34.81 -31.67 30.93
CA GLY A 46 35.79 -32.18 29.96
C GLY A 46 36.70 -31.09 29.38
N HIS A 47 37.78 -31.48 28.72
CA HIS A 47 38.79 -30.52 28.25
C HIS A 47 38.37 -29.73 27.00
N ARG A 48 37.64 -30.35 26.08
CA ARG A 48 37.11 -29.72 24.85
C ARG A 48 35.65 -30.11 24.71
N LEU A 49 34.76 -29.12 24.82
CA LEU A 49 33.32 -29.32 24.84
C LEU A 49 32.68 -28.60 23.65
N SER A 50 31.79 -29.27 22.94
CA SER A 50 30.87 -28.75 21.94
C SER A 50 29.54 -28.48 22.64
N ALA A 51 29.03 -27.25 22.51
CA ALA A 51 27.74 -26.85 23.06
C ALA A 51 26.61 -27.80 22.62
N ALA A 52 26.67 -28.28 21.38
CA ALA A 52 25.64 -29.12 20.80
C ALA A 52 25.73 -30.61 21.22
N LYS A 53 26.85 -31.08 21.79
CA LYS A 53 27.08 -32.51 22.09
C LYS A 53 27.34 -32.82 23.56
N ASP A 54 28.06 -31.95 24.27
CA ASP A 54 28.72 -32.35 25.52
C ASP A 54 28.03 -31.84 26.80
N PHE A 55 26.78 -31.33 26.68
CA PHE A 55 26.01 -30.75 27.79
C PHE A 55 24.67 -31.48 28.05
N GLY A 56 24.65 -32.81 27.85
CA GLY A 56 23.45 -33.62 28.05
C GLY A 56 22.33 -33.27 27.06
N ASP A 57 21.11 -33.10 27.58
CA ASP A 57 19.93 -32.79 26.76
C ASP A 57 19.96 -31.39 26.13
N PHE A 58 20.74 -30.46 26.69
CA PHE A 58 20.86 -29.08 26.23
C PHE A 58 21.08 -28.98 24.72
N GLY A 59 22.03 -29.73 24.18
CA GLY A 59 22.38 -29.63 22.76
C GLY A 59 21.25 -30.07 21.83
N ARG A 60 20.46 -31.08 22.22
CA ARG A 60 19.28 -31.54 21.47
C ARG A 60 18.16 -30.51 21.55
N ASP A 61 17.84 -30.06 22.75
CA ASP A 61 16.71 -29.17 23.00
C ASP A 61 16.97 -27.78 22.40
N ALA A 62 18.21 -27.26 22.51
CA ALA A 62 18.61 -26.00 21.89
C ALA A 62 18.56 -26.06 20.36
N ARG A 63 18.99 -27.17 19.72
CA ARG A 63 18.85 -27.36 18.27
C ARG A 63 17.39 -27.39 17.85
N GLN A 64 16.54 -28.11 18.58
CA GLN A 64 15.12 -28.19 18.28
C GLN A 64 14.46 -26.81 18.36
N TRP A 65 14.76 -26.05 19.42
CA TRP A 65 14.26 -24.69 19.59
C TRP A 65 14.73 -23.75 18.47
N LEU A 66 16.04 -23.75 18.15
CA LEU A 66 16.61 -22.91 17.09
C LEU A 66 16.06 -23.28 15.69
N LEU A 67 15.79 -24.56 15.44
CA LEU A 67 15.16 -25.02 14.20
C LEU A 67 13.70 -24.54 14.11
N ALA A 68 12.94 -24.64 15.21
CA ALA A 68 11.56 -24.17 15.27
C ALA A 68 11.49 -22.64 15.05
N GLU A 69 12.41 -21.89 15.66
CA GLU A 69 12.51 -20.44 15.42
C GLU A 69 12.85 -20.13 13.96
N ALA A 70 13.84 -20.80 13.36
CA ALA A 70 14.19 -20.60 11.96
C ALA A 70 13.03 -20.92 11.01
N GLN A 71 12.22 -21.94 11.33
CA GLN A 71 10.99 -22.26 10.61
C GLN A 71 9.92 -21.17 10.78
N GLU A 72 9.74 -20.61 11.97
CA GLU A 72 8.84 -19.47 12.20
C GLU A 72 9.27 -18.23 11.40
N VAL A 73 10.54 -17.88 11.42
CA VAL A 73 11.09 -16.77 10.61
C VAL A 73 10.79 -16.96 9.13
N LYS A 74 10.99 -18.17 8.59
CA LYS A 74 10.63 -18.48 7.19
C LYS A 74 9.13 -18.33 6.92
N ARG A 75 8.28 -18.77 7.86
CA ARG A 75 6.82 -18.63 7.75
C ARG A 75 6.39 -17.16 7.76
N GLN A 76 6.95 -16.34 8.64
CA GLN A 76 6.66 -14.90 8.69
C GLN A 76 7.12 -14.19 7.41
N ALA A 77 8.34 -14.48 6.94
CA ALA A 77 8.83 -13.93 5.68
C ALA A 77 7.92 -14.29 4.48
N ARG A 78 7.42 -15.53 4.43
CA ARG A 78 6.45 -15.96 3.42
C ARG A 78 5.13 -15.21 3.52
N ARG A 79 4.58 -15.05 4.74
CA ARG A 79 3.34 -14.27 4.96
C ARG A 79 3.47 -12.82 4.51
N HIS A 80 4.55 -12.15 4.90
CA HIS A 80 4.81 -10.78 4.45
C HIS A 80 4.92 -10.68 2.91
N GLN A 81 5.57 -11.65 2.28
CA GLN A 81 5.66 -11.71 0.82
C GLN A 81 4.29 -11.93 0.17
N GLU A 82 3.48 -12.87 0.68
CA GLU A 82 2.13 -13.16 0.19
C GLU A 82 1.19 -11.95 0.37
N GLN A 83 1.25 -11.27 1.52
CA GLN A 83 0.51 -10.03 1.76
C GLN A 83 0.92 -8.91 0.81
N LYS A 84 2.23 -8.74 0.60
CA LYS A 84 2.76 -7.75 -0.35
C LYS A 84 2.25 -8.02 -1.76
N GLU A 85 2.33 -9.26 -2.23
CA GLU A 85 1.81 -9.66 -3.54
C GLU A 85 0.28 -9.46 -3.64
N HIS A 86 -0.46 -9.79 -2.58
CA HIS A 86 -1.90 -9.58 -2.56
C HIS A 86 -2.26 -8.09 -2.67
N MET A 87 -1.56 -7.22 -1.91
CA MET A 87 -1.72 -5.76 -2.01
C MET A 87 -1.37 -5.24 -3.41
N GLU A 88 -0.28 -5.73 -4.01
CA GLU A 88 0.14 -5.36 -5.37
C GLU A 88 -0.89 -5.80 -6.42
N ARG A 89 -1.47 -7.01 -6.28
CA ARG A 89 -2.54 -7.49 -7.18
C ARG A 89 -3.81 -6.67 -7.03
N GLN A 90 -4.18 -6.28 -5.81
CA GLN A 90 -5.30 -5.36 -5.60
C GLN A 90 -5.03 -3.98 -6.24
N ALA A 91 -3.79 -3.49 -6.16
CA ALA A 91 -3.38 -2.23 -6.80
C ALA A 91 -3.46 -2.27 -8.30
N ALA A 92 -2.97 -3.35 -8.90
CA ALA A 92 -3.09 -3.57 -10.33
C ALA A 92 -4.57 -3.61 -10.76
N ARG A 93 -5.44 -4.29 -10.00
CA ARG A 93 -6.89 -4.35 -10.32
C ARG A 93 -7.58 -3.00 -10.23
N GLU A 94 -7.35 -2.23 -9.16
CA GLU A 94 -7.95 -0.89 -9.02
C GLU A 94 -7.42 0.08 -10.09
N ALA A 95 -6.13 0.00 -10.42
CA ALA A 95 -5.54 0.78 -11.50
C ALA A 95 -6.19 0.43 -12.85
N MET A 96 -6.32 -0.86 -13.18
CA MET A 96 -6.99 -1.32 -14.40
C MET A 96 -8.46 -0.90 -14.44
N GLU A 97 -9.19 -0.92 -13.32
CA GLU A 97 -10.58 -0.46 -13.28
C GLU A 97 -10.70 1.05 -13.54
N LYS A 98 -9.77 1.86 -13.02
CA LYS A 98 -9.71 3.30 -13.33
C LYS A 98 -9.40 3.54 -14.80
N VAL A 99 -8.43 2.83 -15.38
CA VAL A 99 -8.14 2.90 -16.82
C VAL A 99 -9.39 2.56 -17.62
N ARG A 100 -10.06 1.45 -17.28
CA ARG A 100 -11.31 1.03 -17.95
C ARG A 100 -12.44 2.06 -17.83
N LYS A 101 -12.59 2.72 -16.67
CA LYS A 101 -13.58 3.80 -16.48
C LYS A 101 -13.25 5.00 -17.35
N ASN A 102 -11.98 5.42 -17.37
CA ASN A 102 -11.52 6.51 -18.20
C ASN A 102 -11.72 6.20 -19.70
N ASP A 103 -11.43 4.97 -20.13
CA ASP A 103 -11.65 4.53 -21.52
C ASP A 103 -13.15 4.52 -21.88
N LYS A 104 -14.02 4.10 -20.96
CA LYS A 104 -15.47 4.15 -21.16
C LYS A 104 -15.97 5.59 -21.27
N GLU A 105 -15.54 6.48 -20.38
CA GLU A 105 -15.90 7.89 -20.42
C GLU A 105 -15.37 8.57 -21.71
N ALA A 106 -14.17 8.19 -22.15
CA ALA A 106 -13.62 8.63 -23.43
C ALA A 106 -14.46 8.12 -24.62
N CYS A 107 -14.88 6.85 -24.60
CA CYS A 107 -15.75 6.26 -25.62
C CYS A 107 -17.14 6.91 -25.64
N ASP A 108 -17.76 7.14 -24.48
CA ASP A 108 -19.07 7.78 -24.35
C ASP A 108 -19.01 9.25 -24.81
N CYS A 109 -17.97 9.99 -24.42
CA CYS A 109 -17.73 11.36 -24.89
C CYS A 109 -17.55 11.38 -26.42
N PHE A 110 -16.83 10.40 -26.95
CA PHE A 110 -16.58 10.26 -28.36
C PHE A 110 -17.86 9.92 -29.15
N MET A 111 -18.66 8.95 -28.70
CA MET A 111 -19.94 8.59 -29.34
C MET A 111 -20.90 9.77 -29.35
N ARG A 112 -20.94 10.60 -28.31
CA ARG A 112 -21.71 11.85 -28.32
C ARG A 112 -21.22 12.82 -29.40
N LYS A 113 -19.90 12.96 -29.59
CA LYS A 113 -19.32 13.79 -30.67
C LYS A 113 -19.68 13.24 -32.05
N ILE A 114 -19.62 11.92 -32.27
CA ILE A 114 -20.09 11.31 -33.53
C ILE A 114 -21.57 11.60 -33.76
N CYS A 115 -22.43 11.38 -32.76
CA CYS A 115 -23.86 11.60 -32.92
C CYS A 115 -24.17 13.06 -33.30
N VAL A 116 -23.51 14.02 -32.65
CA VAL A 116 -23.61 15.45 -33.01
C VAL A 116 -23.11 15.70 -34.43
N LEU A 117 -22.00 15.09 -34.83
CA LEU A 117 -21.48 15.19 -36.20
C LEU A 117 -22.49 14.64 -37.21
N CYS A 118 -22.97 13.42 -37.04
CA CYS A 118 -23.91 12.78 -37.97
C CYS A 118 -25.22 13.59 -38.09
N LEU A 119 -25.75 14.09 -36.97
CA LEU A 119 -26.97 14.89 -36.95
C LEU A 119 -26.80 16.26 -37.63
N ALA A 120 -25.61 16.87 -37.57
CA ALA A 120 -25.35 18.15 -38.22
C ALA A 120 -24.95 18.02 -39.70
N TYR A 121 -24.14 16.99 -40.04
CA TYR A 121 -23.53 16.87 -41.36
C TYR A 121 -24.40 16.19 -42.40
N LEU A 122 -25.08 15.11 -42.04
CA LEU A 122 -25.88 14.36 -43.02
C LEU A 122 -26.98 15.24 -43.65
N PRO A 123 -27.70 16.09 -42.90
CA PRO A 123 -28.67 17.01 -43.49
C PRO A 123 -28.02 18.07 -44.38
N ALA A 124 -26.86 18.61 -44.00
CA ALA A 124 -26.17 19.64 -44.78
C ALA A 124 -25.62 19.08 -46.10
N ILE A 125 -25.07 17.86 -46.10
CA ILE A 125 -24.64 17.16 -47.31
C ILE A 125 -25.85 16.84 -48.20
N PHE A 126 -26.95 16.35 -47.61
CA PHE A 126 -28.18 16.08 -48.34
C PHE A 126 -28.78 17.34 -48.98
N LEU A 127 -28.79 18.45 -48.25
CA LEU A 127 -29.21 19.76 -48.76
C LEU A 127 -28.32 20.24 -49.90
N LEU A 128 -26.99 20.14 -49.76
CA LEU A 128 -26.07 20.45 -50.86
C LEU A 128 -26.36 19.60 -52.10
N TRP A 129 -26.63 18.31 -51.92
CA TRP A 129 -26.95 17.40 -53.03
C TRP A 129 -28.25 17.78 -53.73
N LEU A 130 -29.32 18.09 -52.98
CA LEU A 130 -30.58 18.57 -53.54
C LEU A 130 -30.41 19.91 -54.28
N MET A 131 -29.65 20.83 -53.69
CA MET A 131 -29.42 22.17 -54.24
C MET A 131 -28.55 22.14 -55.50
N ALA A 132 -27.62 21.18 -55.61
CA ALA A 132 -26.78 20.98 -56.80
C ALA A 132 -27.57 20.56 -58.05
N GLY A 133 -28.84 20.13 -57.90
CA GLY A 133 -29.75 19.83 -59.01
C GLY A 133 -30.52 21.04 -59.55
N GLY A 134 -30.40 22.22 -58.94
CA GLY A 134 -31.13 23.42 -59.34
C GLY A 134 -30.63 24.03 -60.66
N PRO A 135 -31.47 24.85 -61.33
CA PRO A 135 -31.14 25.45 -62.62
C PRO A 135 -29.97 26.46 -62.51
N PRO A 136 -28.98 26.41 -63.43
CA PRO A 136 -27.86 27.35 -63.44
C PRO A 136 -28.37 28.74 -63.85
N GLY A 137 -28.37 29.68 -62.90
CA GLY A 137 -28.76 31.08 -63.13
C GLY A 137 -29.37 31.79 -61.92
N ASP A 138 -29.82 31.04 -60.91
CA ASP A 138 -30.33 31.63 -59.67
C ASP A 138 -29.17 32.03 -58.73
N ALA A 139 -28.94 33.34 -58.60
CA ALA A 139 -27.93 33.91 -57.72
C ALA A 139 -28.23 33.67 -56.23
N ALA A 140 -29.50 33.57 -55.84
CA ALA A 140 -29.89 33.28 -54.45
C ALA A 140 -29.55 31.82 -54.10
N LEU A 141 -29.81 30.88 -55.02
CA LEU A 141 -29.42 29.48 -54.86
C LEU A 141 -27.89 29.33 -54.77
N ALA A 142 -27.13 30.03 -55.61
CA ALA A 142 -25.67 30.02 -55.57
C ALA A 142 -25.11 30.60 -54.26
N GLY A 143 -25.72 31.68 -53.75
CA GLY A 143 -25.37 32.27 -52.45
C GLY A 143 -25.65 31.32 -51.28
N LEU A 144 -26.80 30.64 -51.30
CA LEU A 144 -27.17 29.65 -50.27
C LEU A 144 -26.23 28.43 -50.28
N LEU A 145 -25.87 27.94 -51.47
CA LEU A 145 -24.90 26.87 -51.67
C LEU A 145 -23.51 27.25 -51.12
N ALA A 146 -23.04 28.47 -51.41
CA ALA A 146 -21.77 28.96 -50.88
C ALA A 146 -21.78 29.09 -49.36
N PHE A 147 -22.88 29.56 -48.77
CA PHE A 147 -23.05 29.65 -47.32
C PHE A 147 -23.06 28.26 -46.65
N LEU A 148 -23.81 27.31 -47.21
CA LEU A 148 -23.85 25.93 -46.70
C LEU A 148 -22.49 25.23 -46.80
N ALA A 149 -21.75 25.45 -47.90
CA ALA A 149 -20.41 24.94 -48.06
C ALA A 149 -19.44 25.53 -47.04
N LEU A 150 -19.49 26.85 -46.81
CA LEU A 150 -18.70 27.53 -45.77
C LEU A 150 -19.01 26.99 -44.38
N LEU A 151 -20.30 26.79 -44.07
CA LEU A 151 -20.73 26.27 -42.78
C LEU A 151 -20.20 24.85 -42.57
N LEU A 152 -20.34 23.96 -43.57
CA LEU A 152 -19.78 22.61 -43.54
C LEU A 152 -18.27 22.62 -43.33
N CYS A 153 -17.54 23.45 -44.07
CA CYS A 153 -16.10 23.56 -43.95
C CYS A 153 -15.64 24.12 -42.58
N PHE A 154 -16.36 25.09 -42.04
CA PHE A 154 -16.11 25.63 -40.70
C PHE A 154 -16.33 24.57 -39.62
N TRP A 155 -17.44 23.85 -39.69
CA TRP A 155 -17.72 22.74 -38.78
C TRP A 155 -16.67 21.63 -38.89
N LEU A 156 -16.07 21.43 -40.08
CA LEU A 156 -15.13 20.33 -40.32
C LEU A 156 -13.78 20.67 -39.71
N SER A 157 -13.38 21.93 -39.87
CA SER A 157 -12.23 22.53 -39.19
C SER A 157 -12.40 22.47 -37.67
N PHE A 158 -13.58 22.86 -37.15
CA PHE A 158 -13.87 22.80 -35.72
C PHE A 158 -13.86 21.36 -35.17
N PHE A 159 -14.39 20.39 -35.93
CA PHE A 159 -14.39 18.99 -35.53
C PHE A 159 -12.98 18.39 -35.54
N VAL A 160 -12.18 18.66 -36.58
CA VAL A 160 -10.76 18.26 -36.64
C VAL A 160 -9.99 18.85 -35.46
N LEU A 161 -10.28 20.08 -35.05
CA LEU A 161 -9.71 20.70 -33.85
C LEU A 161 -10.14 20.03 -32.53
N GLN A 162 -11.41 19.62 -32.43
CA GLN A 162 -11.97 19.01 -31.21
C GLN A 162 -11.67 17.52 -31.06
N VAL A 163 -11.46 16.81 -32.17
CA VAL A 163 -11.07 15.39 -32.23
C VAL A 163 -9.56 15.24 -32.33
N GLY A 164 -8.87 16.23 -32.90
CA GLY A 164 -7.43 16.24 -33.02
C GLY A 164 -6.70 16.29 -31.69
N ARG A 165 -7.34 16.70 -30.58
CA ARG A 165 -6.67 16.82 -29.27
C ARG A 165 -5.81 15.56 -28.98
N PRO A 166 -4.54 15.73 -28.57
CA PRO A 166 -3.52 14.66 -28.50
C PRO A 166 -3.89 13.41 -27.71
N ALA A 167 -4.89 13.48 -26.84
CA ALA A 167 -5.28 12.38 -25.96
C ALA A 167 -5.86 11.16 -26.72
N TYR A 168 -6.38 11.33 -27.94
CA TYR A 168 -7.07 10.26 -28.69
C TYR A 168 -6.17 9.48 -29.66
N TRP A 169 -5.17 10.12 -30.27
CA TRP A 169 -4.35 9.51 -31.32
C TRP A 169 -3.22 8.58 -30.83
N ARG A 170 -3.40 7.90 -29.69
CA ARG A 170 -2.44 6.89 -29.23
C ARG A 170 -2.26 5.80 -30.29
N VAL A 171 -1.07 5.20 -30.36
CA VAL A 171 -0.65 4.21 -31.38
C VAL A 171 -1.49 2.91 -31.35
N GLU A 172 -2.29 2.71 -30.31
CA GLU A 172 -3.29 1.64 -30.21
C GLU A 172 -4.74 2.14 -30.32
N ALA A 173 -4.96 3.31 -30.92
CA ALA A 173 -6.30 3.75 -31.25
C ALA A 173 -6.98 2.62 -32.05
N PRO A 174 -8.12 2.09 -31.54
CA PRO A 174 -8.83 1.01 -32.20
C PRO A 174 -9.11 1.41 -33.65
N GLY A 175 -8.95 0.47 -34.59
CA GLY A 175 -8.86 0.76 -36.03
C GLY A 175 -9.99 1.65 -36.60
N TRP A 176 -11.12 1.76 -35.90
CA TRP A 176 -12.22 2.64 -36.26
C TRP A 176 -11.89 4.14 -36.20
N GLU A 177 -10.95 4.62 -35.38
CA GLU A 177 -10.57 6.06 -35.37
C GLU A 177 -9.89 6.47 -36.69
N ARG A 178 -9.00 5.59 -37.17
CA ARG A 178 -8.39 5.73 -38.50
C ARG A 178 -9.45 5.68 -39.59
N CYS A 179 -10.44 4.79 -39.46
CA CYS A 179 -11.57 4.74 -40.39
C CYS A 179 -12.41 6.02 -40.34
N LEU A 180 -12.66 6.61 -39.17
CA LEU A 180 -13.44 7.86 -39.07
C LEU A 180 -12.67 9.05 -39.64
N ALA A 181 -11.38 9.18 -39.30
CA ALA A 181 -10.56 10.24 -39.88
C ALA A 181 -10.46 10.09 -41.40
N ALA A 182 -10.26 8.87 -41.90
CA ALA A 182 -10.31 8.58 -43.33
C ALA A 182 -11.69 8.91 -43.93
N ALA A 183 -12.80 8.62 -43.23
CA ALA A 183 -14.14 8.96 -43.68
C ALA A 183 -14.39 10.46 -43.72
N VAL A 184 -13.92 11.22 -42.73
CA VAL A 184 -14.01 12.70 -42.70
C VAL A 184 -13.16 13.32 -43.81
N LEU A 185 -11.95 12.80 -44.03
CA LEU A 185 -11.08 13.23 -45.15
C LEU A 185 -11.71 12.90 -46.50
N LEU A 186 -12.29 11.70 -46.66
CA LEU A 186 -13.00 11.29 -47.87
C LEU A 186 -14.24 12.15 -48.11
N ALA A 187 -15.03 12.45 -47.06
CA ALA A 187 -16.18 13.33 -47.15
C ALA A 187 -15.77 14.76 -47.56
N GLY A 188 -14.68 15.28 -46.99
CA GLY A 188 -14.10 16.56 -47.39
C GLY A 188 -13.64 16.57 -48.85
N ALA A 189 -12.97 15.50 -49.30
CA ALA A 189 -12.55 15.35 -50.68
C ALA A 189 -13.73 15.26 -51.66
N LEU A 190 -14.78 14.52 -51.30
CA LEU A 190 -16.03 14.44 -52.08
C LEU A 190 -16.75 15.79 -52.16
N ALA A 191 -16.81 16.53 -51.06
CA ALA A 191 -17.37 17.88 -51.05
C ALA A 191 -16.59 18.81 -52.00
N CYS A 192 -15.25 18.76 -51.99
CA CYS A 192 -14.41 19.51 -52.93
C CYS A 192 -14.67 19.11 -54.38
N ALA A 193 -14.83 17.81 -54.67
CA ALA A 193 -15.15 17.32 -56.01
C ALA A 193 -16.53 17.84 -56.49
N CYS A 194 -17.56 17.81 -55.63
CA CYS A 194 -18.89 18.34 -55.93
C CYS A 194 -18.85 19.84 -56.23
N VAL A 195 -18.16 20.63 -55.40
CA VAL A 195 -17.98 22.07 -55.62
C VAL A 195 -17.26 22.34 -56.95
N THR A 196 -16.24 21.53 -57.28
CA THR A 196 -15.51 21.65 -58.55
C THR A 196 -16.41 21.35 -59.75
N LEU A 197 -17.17 20.25 -59.72
CA LEU A 197 -18.11 19.87 -60.77
C LEU A 197 -19.20 20.93 -60.97
N MET A 198 -19.72 21.49 -59.87
CA MET A 198 -20.69 22.57 -59.91
C MET A 198 -20.11 23.82 -60.57
N ASN A 199 -18.90 24.23 -60.20
CA ASN A 199 -18.22 25.37 -60.83
C ASN A 199 -18.03 25.16 -62.33
N VAL A 200 -17.64 23.95 -62.77
CA VAL A 200 -17.51 23.62 -64.20
C VAL A 200 -18.86 23.77 -64.91
N ARG A 201 -19.95 23.24 -64.34
CA ARG A 201 -21.30 23.36 -64.90
C ARG A 201 -21.77 24.81 -65.01
N TYR A 202 -21.57 25.60 -63.96
CA TYR A 202 -21.96 27.02 -63.95
C TYR A 202 -21.14 27.83 -64.95
N ALA A 203 -19.84 27.56 -65.06
CA ALA A 203 -18.97 28.20 -66.05
C ALA A 203 -19.41 27.86 -67.49
N GLN A 204 -19.74 26.59 -67.76
CA GLN A 204 -20.26 26.16 -69.06
C GLN A 204 -21.60 26.82 -69.42
N ALA A 205 -22.42 27.13 -68.42
CA ALA A 205 -23.68 27.85 -68.58
C ALA A 205 -23.53 29.39 -68.66
N GLY A 206 -22.29 29.92 -68.67
CA GLY A 206 -22.00 31.35 -68.78
C GLY A 206 -21.87 32.10 -67.45
N TYR A 207 -21.97 31.42 -66.31
CA TYR A 207 -21.93 32.00 -64.96
C TYR A 207 -20.58 31.77 -64.28
N TRP A 208 -19.47 32.03 -64.97
CA TRP A 208 -18.10 31.79 -64.46
C TRP A 208 -17.75 32.59 -63.19
N TRP A 209 -18.44 33.70 -62.93
CA TRP A 209 -18.19 34.56 -61.76
C TRP A 209 -18.55 33.91 -60.42
N THR A 210 -19.38 32.86 -60.41
CA THR A 210 -19.71 32.11 -59.17
C THR A 210 -18.47 31.41 -58.60
N ALA A 211 -17.52 31.01 -59.46
CA ALA A 211 -16.26 30.42 -59.04
C ALA A 211 -15.40 31.40 -58.23
N LEU A 212 -15.43 32.71 -58.56
CA LEU A 212 -14.67 33.74 -57.83
C LEU A 212 -15.19 33.94 -56.40
N ILE A 213 -16.45 33.62 -56.13
CA ILE A 213 -17.05 33.72 -54.80
C ILE A 213 -16.76 32.44 -53.98
N ILE A 214 -16.84 31.28 -54.63
CA ILE A 214 -16.79 29.98 -53.95
C ILE A 214 -15.35 29.56 -53.61
N TRP A 215 -14.38 29.75 -54.51
CA TRP A 215 -13.02 29.20 -54.32
C TRP A 215 -12.21 29.83 -53.17
N PRO A 216 -12.19 31.16 -52.94
CA PRO A 216 -11.45 31.74 -51.82
C PRO A 216 -11.94 31.21 -50.47
N CYS A 217 -13.26 31.01 -50.35
CA CYS A 217 -13.91 30.43 -49.18
C CYS A 217 -13.43 29.00 -48.93
N SER A 218 -13.42 28.15 -49.96
CA SER A 218 -12.98 26.76 -49.87
C SER A 218 -11.49 26.62 -49.56
N CYS A 219 -10.63 27.43 -50.21
CA CYS A 219 -9.19 27.41 -49.98
C CYS A 219 -8.81 27.85 -48.55
N TYR A 220 -9.47 28.90 -48.04
CA TYR A 220 -9.23 29.39 -46.68
C TYR A 220 -9.59 28.33 -45.63
N SER A 221 -10.72 27.64 -45.80
CA SER A 221 -11.10 26.56 -44.88
C SER A 221 -10.17 25.36 -44.94
N PHE A 222 -9.66 24.99 -46.12
CA PHE A 222 -8.70 23.91 -46.26
C PHE A 222 -7.37 24.22 -45.55
N ALA A 223 -6.84 25.44 -45.72
CA ALA A 223 -5.60 25.87 -45.07
C ALA A 223 -5.73 25.88 -43.54
N LEU A 224 -6.86 26.34 -43.00
CA LEU A 224 -7.13 26.29 -41.55
C LEU A 224 -7.17 24.86 -41.02
N SER A 225 -7.83 23.95 -41.73
CA SER A 225 -7.92 22.52 -41.36
C SER A 225 -6.54 21.84 -41.38
N PHE A 226 -5.72 22.12 -42.40
CA PHE A 226 -4.41 21.50 -42.56
C PHE A 226 -3.38 22.04 -41.54
N GLY A 227 -3.37 23.36 -41.29
CA GLY A 227 -2.48 23.97 -40.30
C GLY A 227 -2.76 23.49 -38.87
N THR A 228 -4.03 23.24 -38.54
CA THR A 228 -4.40 22.67 -37.23
C THR A 228 -4.03 21.20 -37.09
N PHE A 229 -4.05 20.42 -38.17
CA PHE A 229 -3.55 19.04 -38.14
C PHE A 229 -2.04 18.97 -37.81
N ILE A 230 -1.22 19.86 -38.38
CA ILE A 230 0.23 19.89 -38.14
C ILE A 230 0.57 20.34 -36.72
N ILE A 231 -0.10 21.37 -36.19
CA ILE A 231 0.17 21.91 -34.84
C ILE A 231 -0.21 20.92 -33.73
N VAL A 232 -1.17 20.03 -34.01
CA VAL A 232 -1.72 19.09 -33.02
C VAL A 232 -1.06 17.70 -33.10
N ALA A 233 -0.18 17.46 -34.09
CA ALA A 233 0.65 16.25 -34.14
C ALA A 233 1.52 16.16 -32.87
N PRO A 234 1.29 15.20 -31.96
CA PRO A 234 1.85 15.30 -30.62
C PRO A 234 3.31 14.89 -30.59
N ASP A 235 4.15 15.72 -29.96
CA ASP A 235 5.27 15.21 -29.17
C ASP A 235 4.67 14.26 -28.11
N SER A 236 4.90 12.98 -28.32
CA SER A 236 4.44 11.90 -27.44
C SER A 236 5.12 12.01 -26.07
N MET A 237 4.53 12.75 -25.14
CA MET A 237 4.82 12.49 -23.73
C MET A 237 4.05 11.23 -23.32
N PRO A 238 4.73 10.13 -22.97
CA PRO A 238 4.07 8.99 -22.38
C PRO A 238 3.35 9.46 -21.11
N TYR A 239 2.02 9.31 -21.10
CA TYR A 239 1.28 9.32 -19.85
C TYR A 239 1.84 8.15 -19.04
N ASP A 240 2.55 8.48 -17.97
CA ASP A 240 3.38 7.53 -17.25
C ASP A 240 2.45 6.54 -16.52
N ASP A 241 2.16 5.40 -17.15
CA ASP A 241 1.43 4.28 -16.52
C ASP A 241 2.08 3.90 -15.18
N GLU A 242 3.37 4.19 -15.03
CA GLU A 242 4.11 4.08 -13.78
C GLU A 242 3.62 5.07 -12.71
N GLU A 243 3.30 6.32 -13.05
CA GLU A 243 2.76 7.31 -12.10
C GLU A 243 1.34 6.91 -11.66
N ALA A 244 0.49 6.46 -12.58
CA ALA A 244 -0.84 5.97 -12.24
C ALA A 244 -0.78 4.72 -11.35
N LEU A 245 0.13 3.79 -11.65
CA LEU A 245 0.38 2.60 -10.82
C LEU A 245 0.95 2.98 -9.45
N ARG A 246 1.93 3.89 -9.38
CA ARG A 246 2.50 4.40 -8.12
C ARG A 246 1.43 5.10 -7.28
N ALA A 247 0.56 5.90 -7.89
CA ALA A 247 -0.56 6.54 -7.20
C ALA A 247 -1.58 5.53 -6.68
N ALA A 248 -1.90 4.48 -7.44
CA ALA A 248 -2.77 3.40 -7.01
C ALA A 248 -2.15 2.58 -5.87
N GLN A 249 -0.87 2.21 -6.00
CA GLN A 249 -0.10 1.52 -4.97
C GLN A 249 -0.02 2.35 -3.68
N TRP A 250 0.22 3.66 -3.80
CA TRP A 250 0.22 4.57 -2.67
C TRP A 250 -1.16 4.61 -2.01
N GLN A 251 -2.24 4.81 -2.77
CA GLN A 251 -3.60 4.84 -2.22
C GLN A 251 -3.95 3.55 -1.49
N LEU A 252 -3.58 2.38 -2.03
CA LEU A 252 -3.83 1.13 -1.36
C LEU A 252 -2.98 0.92 -0.13
N ARG A 253 -1.71 1.29 -0.15
CA ARG A 253 -0.86 1.28 1.04
C ARG A 253 -1.43 2.19 2.11
N THR A 254 -1.90 3.38 1.75
CA THR A 254 -2.55 4.31 2.68
C THR A 254 -3.84 3.72 3.23
N ARG A 255 -4.68 3.09 2.40
CA ARG A 255 -5.95 2.48 2.84
C ARG A 255 -5.76 1.21 3.66
N SER A 256 -4.76 0.40 3.33
CA SER A 256 -4.49 -0.87 4.01
C SER A 256 -3.94 -0.59 5.41
N ILE A 257 -3.05 0.39 5.55
CA ILE A 257 -2.38 0.69 6.81
C ILE A 257 -3.22 1.61 7.72
N VAL A 258 -4.02 2.54 7.17
CA VAL A 258 -4.89 3.39 8.02
C VAL A 258 -5.98 2.54 8.68
N PHE A 259 -6.02 2.60 10.00
CA PHE A 259 -7.08 2.00 10.79
C PHE A 259 -7.64 3.03 11.77
N ARG A 260 -8.95 3.28 11.70
CA ARG A 260 -9.62 4.29 12.54
C ARG A 260 -10.34 3.69 13.75
N GLY A 261 -10.19 2.38 13.97
CA GLY A 261 -11.06 1.60 14.84
C GLY A 261 -12.43 1.33 14.21
N LYS A 262 -13.08 0.27 14.66
CA LYS A 262 -14.47 -0.06 14.37
C LYS A 262 -15.05 -0.78 15.59
N VAL A 263 -15.87 -0.06 16.33
CA VAL A 263 -16.61 -0.59 17.49
C VAL A 263 -17.88 -1.27 17.00
N VAL A 264 -18.05 -2.55 17.35
CA VAL A 264 -19.30 -3.30 17.13
C VAL A 264 -20.22 -3.03 18.31
N GLU A 265 -21.44 -2.53 18.03
CA GLU A 265 -22.40 -2.06 19.03
C GLU A 265 -23.24 -3.20 19.63
N GLU A 266 -22.56 -4.28 20.06
CA GLU A 266 -23.17 -5.44 20.70
C GLU A 266 -22.72 -5.50 22.17
N SER A 267 -23.69 -5.48 23.09
CA SER A 267 -23.41 -5.45 24.53
C SER A 267 -22.68 -6.72 25.00
N GLY A 268 -21.69 -6.56 25.87
CA GLY A 268 -20.86 -7.65 26.39
C GLY A 268 -19.81 -8.18 25.41
N ARG A 269 -19.78 -7.71 24.16
CA ARG A 269 -18.78 -8.16 23.18
C ARG A 269 -17.39 -7.62 23.54
N PRO A 270 -16.32 -8.44 23.46
CA PRO A 270 -14.96 -7.96 23.64
C PRO A 270 -14.58 -6.88 22.62
N CYS A 271 -13.91 -5.84 23.08
CA CYS A 271 -13.41 -4.73 22.28
C CYS A 271 -11.94 -4.49 22.58
N VAL A 272 -11.08 -4.63 21.57
CA VAL A 272 -9.65 -4.37 21.69
C VAL A 272 -9.41 -2.88 21.90
N ALA A 273 -9.12 -2.50 23.15
CA ALA A 273 -8.91 -1.13 23.59
C ALA A 273 -7.47 -0.67 23.37
N SER A 274 -6.49 -1.56 23.58
CA SER A 274 -5.07 -1.27 23.36
C SER A 274 -4.35 -2.47 22.74
N TRP A 275 -3.43 -2.20 21.82
CA TRP A 275 -2.72 -3.25 21.07
C TRP A 275 -1.20 -3.04 20.96
N PRO A 276 -0.39 -4.10 21.18
CA PRO A 276 1.06 -4.01 21.08
C PRO A 276 1.52 -3.96 19.62
N GLY A 277 1.91 -2.76 19.17
CA GLY A 277 2.38 -2.50 17.80
C GLY A 277 3.64 -3.30 17.37
N LYS A 278 4.30 -3.99 18.30
CA LYS A 278 5.43 -4.90 18.02
C LYS A 278 4.99 -6.16 17.23
N TYR A 279 3.72 -6.55 17.27
CA TYR A 279 3.23 -7.78 16.61
C TYR A 279 2.51 -7.46 15.29
N GLU A 280 3.28 -7.14 14.24
CA GLU A 280 2.76 -6.67 12.94
C GLU A 280 1.75 -7.66 12.32
N ALA A 281 2.11 -8.94 12.22
CA ALA A 281 1.22 -9.96 11.65
C ALA A 281 -0.08 -10.15 12.45
N ALA A 282 -0.04 -9.92 13.77
CA ALA A 282 -1.22 -10.00 14.62
C ALA A 282 -2.11 -8.76 14.46
N TRP A 283 -1.47 -7.60 14.34
CA TRP A 283 -2.13 -6.33 14.06
C TRP A 283 -2.89 -6.38 12.73
N ASP A 284 -2.27 -6.92 11.67
CA ASP A 284 -2.94 -7.09 10.38
C ASP A 284 -4.19 -7.96 10.48
N CYS A 285 -4.11 -9.07 11.22
CA CYS A 285 -5.23 -9.96 11.49
C CYS A 285 -6.35 -9.22 12.24
N LEU A 286 -6.01 -8.50 13.30
CA LEU A 286 -6.96 -7.68 14.07
C LEU A 286 -7.67 -6.65 13.16
N VAL A 287 -6.91 -5.91 12.34
CA VAL A 287 -7.45 -4.89 11.45
C VAL A 287 -8.37 -5.50 10.41
N GLN A 288 -7.99 -6.62 9.80
CA GLN A 288 -8.81 -7.31 8.82
C GLN A 288 -10.15 -7.78 9.44
N ARG A 289 -10.08 -8.54 10.54
CA ARG A 289 -11.26 -9.06 11.24
C ARG A 289 -12.17 -7.94 11.73
N SER A 290 -11.57 -6.84 12.19
CA SER A 290 -12.35 -5.67 12.59
C SER A 290 -13.06 -5.04 11.40
N ARG A 291 -12.39 -4.83 10.26
CA ARG A 291 -13.06 -4.33 9.04
C ARG A 291 -14.23 -5.20 8.60
N GLU A 292 -14.10 -6.52 8.72
CA GLU A 292 -15.15 -7.52 8.45
C GLU A 292 -16.27 -7.53 9.50
N GLY A 293 -16.07 -6.88 10.66
CA GLY A 293 -17.05 -6.83 11.77
C GLY A 293 -16.99 -8.02 12.70
N GLU A 294 -15.99 -8.89 12.55
CA GLU A 294 -15.79 -10.08 13.39
C GLU A 294 -15.17 -9.72 14.75
N THR A 295 -14.37 -8.66 14.81
CA THR A 295 -13.73 -8.18 16.05
C THR A 295 -14.03 -6.70 16.28
N SER A 296 -14.48 -6.35 17.49
CA SER A 296 -14.60 -4.94 17.89
C SER A 296 -13.23 -4.40 18.28
N ALA A 297 -12.83 -3.24 17.74
CA ALA A 297 -11.50 -2.68 18.01
C ALA A 297 -11.57 -1.15 18.07
N ALA A 298 -11.12 -0.57 19.19
CA ALA A 298 -11.07 0.87 19.39
C ALA A 298 -9.73 1.49 18.97
N VAL A 299 -8.67 0.67 18.87
CA VAL A 299 -7.32 1.07 18.47
C VAL A 299 -7.28 1.81 17.13
N VAL A 300 -6.37 2.79 17.03
CA VAL A 300 -6.25 3.70 15.88
C VAL A 300 -4.81 3.75 15.41
N PHE A 301 -4.60 3.64 14.10
CA PHE A 301 -3.31 3.82 13.45
C PHE A 301 -3.42 4.76 12.25
N LEU A 302 -2.73 5.89 12.32
CA LEU A 302 -2.69 6.95 11.30
C LEU A 302 -1.23 7.16 10.85
N PRO A 303 -0.71 6.32 9.94
CA PRO A 303 0.70 6.34 9.55
C PRO A 303 1.09 7.61 8.77
N GLU A 304 2.40 7.76 8.58
CA GLU A 304 3.01 8.77 7.71
C GLU A 304 2.48 8.69 6.27
N GLY A 305 2.40 9.85 5.61
CA GLY A 305 1.83 9.99 4.27
C GLY A 305 0.31 10.02 4.22
N THR A 306 -0.39 9.87 5.35
CA THR A 306 -1.85 10.02 5.38
C THR A 306 -2.26 11.47 5.55
N PRO A 307 -3.46 11.90 5.08
CA PRO A 307 -3.97 13.25 5.34
C PRO A 307 -4.13 13.61 6.83
N SER A 308 -4.10 12.61 7.71
CA SER A 308 -4.20 12.76 9.16
C SER A 308 -2.85 12.84 9.87
N TYR A 309 -1.73 12.53 9.19
CA TYR A 309 -0.40 12.65 9.76
C TYR A 309 -0.07 14.11 10.09
N GLY A 310 0.56 14.35 11.25
CA GLY A 310 0.88 15.68 11.76
C GLY A 310 -0.32 16.50 12.24
N LYS A 311 -1.53 15.93 12.23
CA LYS A 311 -2.71 16.59 12.79
C LYS A 311 -2.75 16.41 14.30
N HIS A 312 -2.98 17.51 15.00
CA HIS A 312 -3.11 17.55 16.45
C HIS A 312 -4.57 17.78 16.84
N SER A 313 -4.97 17.22 17.98
CA SER A 313 -6.27 17.45 18.58
C SER A 313 -6.12 18.25 19.88
N PRO A 314 -7.00 19.23 20.13
CA PRO A 314 -7.03 19.92 21.40
C PRO A 314 -7.53 19.00 22.51
N ILE A 315 -7.16 19.30 23.76
CA ILE A 315 -7.68 18.63 24.94
C ILE A 315 -9.04 19.27 25.27
N PRO A 316 -10.14 18.49 25.33
CA PRO A 316 -11.44 19.01 25.76
C PRO A 316 -11.40 19.55 27.20
N ALA A 317 -12.15 20.61 27.49
CA ALA A 317 -12.12 21.26 28.81
C ALA A 317 -12.63 20.34 29.94
N GLU A 318 -13.56 19.45 29.61
CA GLU A 318 -14.14 18.43 30.48
C GLU A 318 -13.14 17.37 30.95
N GLU A 319 -11.98 17.22 30.31
CA GLU A 319 -10.94 16.29 30.75
C GLU A 319 -10.15 16.80 31.96
N HIS A 320 -10.27 18.10 32.27
CA HIS A 320 -9.57 18.77 33.37
C HIS A 320 -8.05 18.51 33.36
N ILE A 321 -7.46 18.40 32.17
CA ILE A 321 -6.03 18.24 31.95
C ILE A 321 -5.45 19.56 31.44
N THR A 322 -4.31 19.95 31.99
CA THR A 322 -3.62 21.17 31.56
C THR A 322 -2.95 20.98 30.19
N GLY A 323 -3.05 21.98 29.33
CA GLY A 323 -2.42 22.02 28.01
C GLY A 323 -3.41 22.12 26.85
N GLU A 324 -2.91 22.55 25.70
CA GLU A 324 -3.73 22.78 24.50
C GLU A 324 -3.77 21.58 23.56
N CYS A 325 -2.97 20.53 23.79
CA CYS A 325 -2.77 19.44 22.85
C CYS A 325 -2.48 18.11 23.56
N TRP A 326 -3.14 17.04 23.13
CA TRP A 326 -2.96 15.70 23.69
C TRP A 326 -1.52 15.17 23.62
N CYS A 327 -0.66 15.72 22.76
CA CYS A 327 0.76 15.33 22.74
C CYS A 327 1.46 15.56 24.08
N ILE A 328 1.12 16.63 24.82
CA ILE A 328 1.80 16.99 26.06
C ILE A 328 1.58 15.94 27.16
N PRO A 329 0.34 15.57 27.54
CA PRO A 329 0.15 14.54 28.56
C PRO A 329 0.63 13.15 28.12
N ILE A 330 0.53 12.80 26.83
CA ILE A 330 0.90 11.45 26.34
C ILE A 330 2.42 11.30 26.18
N TYR A 331 3.07 12.32 25.63
CA TYR A 331 4.45 12.25 25.17
C TYR A 331 5.39 13.26 25.84
N GLY A 332 4.88 14.14 26.70
CA GLY A 332 5.64 15.23 27.33
C GLY A 332 5.92 16.41 26.42
N GLU A 333 5.85 16.23 25.10
CA GLU A 333 6.12 17.26 24.10
C GLU A 333 5.27 17.09 22.84
N ARG A 334 5.17 18.14 22.03
CA ARG A 334 4.45 18.11 20.76
C ARG A 334 5.21 17.31 19.71
N LYS A 335 4.66 16.16 19.30
CA LYS A 335 5.29 15.26 18.32
C LYS A 335 4.93 15.60 16.87
N PRO A 336 5.86 15.47 15.90
CA PRO A 336 5.63 15.87 14.50
C PRO A 336 4.58 15.02 13.77
N TRP A 337 4.36 13.78 14.21
CA TRP A 337 3.32 12.89 13.66
C TRP A 337 1.91 13.21 14.14
N GLY A 338 1.74 14.12 15.12
CA GLY A 338 0.44 14.54 15.63
C GLY A 338 -0.21 13.59 16.64
N CYS A 339 -1.33 14.03 17.23
CA CYS A 339 -2.11 13.29 18.22
C CYS A 339 -3.59 13.10 17.83
N LEU A 340 -3.97 13.35 16.57
CA LEU A 340 -5.35 13.14 16.11
C LEU A 340 -5.84 11.70 16.30
N TRP A 341 -4.93 10.73 16.28
CA TRP A 341 -5.25 9.32 16.55
C TRP A 341 -5.82 9.12 17.97
N TRP A 342 -5.35 9.90 18.95
CA TRP A 342 -5.79 9.82 20.35
C TRP A 342 -7.25 10.26 20.53
N ASP A 343 -7.63 11.39 19.95
CA ASP A 343 -9.02 11.86 19.97
C ASP A 343 -9.99 10.85 19.33
N LYS A 344 -9.56 10.20 18.24
CA LYS A 344 -10.35 9.12 17.61
C LYS A 344 -10.42 7.88 18.48
N TRP A 345 -9.32 7.53 19.13
CA TRP A 345 -9.27 6.41 20.06
C TRP A 345 -10.20 6.64 21.25
N ILE A 346 -10.14 7.80 21.92
CA ILE A 346 -11.08 8.18 22.99
C ILE A 346 -12.53 8.01 22.53
N LYS A 347 -12.90 8.57 21.37
CA LYS A 347 -14.26 8.44 20.83
C LYS A 347 -14.69 6.99 20.62
N ASN A 348 -13.78 6.12 20.20
CA ASN A 348 -14.06 4.70 20.07
C ASN A 348 -14.20 4.02 21.43
N ILE A 349 -13.37 4.37 22.42
CA ILE A 349 -13.46 3.83 23.78
C ILE A 349 -14.78 4.24 24.44
N GLU A 350 -15.12 5.52 24.40
CA GLU A 350 -16.37 6.06 24.93
C GLU A 350 -17.59 5.38 24.29
N LYS A 351 -17.54 5.16 22.97
CA LYS A 351 -18.57 4.40 22.25
C LYS A 351 -18.64 2.94 22.72
N ALA A 352 -17.51 2.26 22.85
CA ALA A 352 -17.46 0.87 23.31
C ALA A 352 -17.99 0.73 24.73
N HIS A 353 -17.60 1.64 25.63
CA HIS A 353 -18.09 1.70 27.00
C HIS A 353 -19.60 1.95 27.06
N ALA A 354 -20.12 2.91 26.28
CA ALA A 354 -21.56 3.18 26.20
C ALA A 354 -22.39 1.99 25.69
N CYS A 355 -21.81 1.15 24.82
CA CYS A 355 -22.42 -0.10 24.37
C CYS A 355 -22.32 -1.24 25.41
N GLY A 356 -21.62 -1.05 26.52
CA GLY A 356 -21.35 -2.12 27.50
C GLY A 356 -20.38 -3.17 26.97
N ALA A 357 -19.45 -2.81 26.08
CA ALA A 357 -18.42 -3.72 25.60
C ALA A 357 -17.39 -4.04 26.70
N GLN A 358 -16.84 -5.25 26.69
CA GLN A 358 -15.72 -5.60 27.55
C GLN A 358 -14.42 -5.11 26.91
N LEU A 359 -13.77 -4.12 27.52
CA LEU A 359 -12.51 -3.58 27.01
C LEU A 359 -11.36 -4.57 27.25
N GLU A 360 -10.54 -4.82 26.23
CA GLU A 360 -9.35 -5.67 26.33
C GLU A 360 -8.07 -4.89 26.06
N VAL A 361 -7.08 -5.03 26.94
CA VAL A 361 -5.74 -4.46 26.82
C VAL A 361 -4.74 -5.58 26.59
N TYR A 362 -4.13 -5.61 25.41
CA TYR A 362 -3.15 -6.61 25.05
C TYR A 362 -1.73 -6.20 25.47
N TYR A 363 -1.06 -7.08 26.20
CA TYR A 363 0.32 -6.95 26.65
C TYR A 363 1.27 -7.77 25.79
N TYR A 364 2.56 -7.44 25.85
CA TYR A 364 3.60 -8.31 25.29
C TYR A 364 3.56 -9.70 25.92
N GLU A 365 4.06 -10.68 25.17
CA GLU A 365 4.10 -12.07 25.61
C GLU A 365 4.75 -12.19 27.00
N LYS A 366 4.05 -12.87 27.92
CA LYS A 366 4.43 -13.10 29.32
C LYS A 366 4.65 -11.82 30.14
N SER A 367 4.05 -10.72 29.73
CA SER A 367 4.22 -9.40 30.34
C SER A 367 2.90 -8.76 30.77
N VAL A 368 1.87 -9.57 31.04
CA VAL A 368 0.57 -9.10 31.53
C VAL A 368 0.73 -8.31 32.83
N GLY A 369 0.12 -7.13 32.89
CA GLY A 369 0.20 -6.21 34.03
C GLY A 369 1.52 -5.43 34.15
N ALA A 370 2.52 -5.72 33.31
CA ALA A 370 3.81 -5.04 33.33
C ALA A 370 3.83 -3.79 32.45
N GLY A 371 4.71 -2.84 32.77
CA GLY A 371 4.98 -1.69 31.92
C GLY A 371 3.93 -0.60 31.98
N LYS A 372 3.04 -0.56 32.98
CA LYS A 372 2.20 0.62 33.22
C LYS A 372 3.04 1.83 33.65
N VAL A 373 2.57 3.03 33.33
CA VAL A 373 3.07 4.27 33.94
C VAL A 373 2.41 4.45 35.31
N GLU A 374 2.98 5.28 36.18
CA GLU A 374 2.41 5.51 37.52
C GLU A 374 1.00 6.12 37.45
N SER A 375 0.79 7.09 36.56
CA SER A 375 -0.52 7.69 36.29
C SER A 375 -0.55 8.35 34.92
N PHE A 376 -1.72 8.80 34.49
CA PHE A 376 -1.82 9.56 33.24
C PHE A 376 -1.03 10.88 33.30
N ASP A 377 -0.92 11.49 34.49
CA ASP A 377 -0.20 12.75 34.69
C ASP A 377 1.33 12.57 34.59
N THR A 378 1.85 11.36 34.83
CA THR A 378 3.28 11.03 34.68
C THR A 378 3.65 10.49 33.29
N ALA A 379 2.66 10.08 32.49
CA ALA A 379 2.86 9.39 31.22
C ALA A 379 3.82 10.13 30.27
N GLY A 380 3.62 11.44 30.12
CA GLY A 380 4.43 12.31 29.28
C GLY A 380 5.89 12.43 29.77
N HIS A 381 6.10 12.64 31.07
CA HIS A 381 7.45 12.73 31.64
C HIS A 381 8.21 11.40 31.50
N GLU A 382 7.55 10.28 31.79
CA GLU A 382 8.16 8.98 31.61
C GLU A 382 8.44 8.68 30.12
N HIS A 383 7.63 9.19 29.20
CA HIS A 383 7.89 9.07 27.77
C HIS A 383 9.17 9.80 27.37
N ILE A 384 9.33 11.06 27.81
CA ILE A 384 10.57 11.83 27.58
C ILE A 384 11.78 11.08 28.14
N ARG A 385 11.69 10.55 29.37
CA ARG A 385 12.79 9.75 29.95
C ARG A 385 13.13 8.53 29.10
N ARG A 386 12.13 7.79 28.59
CA ARG A 386 12.36 6.65 27.68
C ARG A 386 13.00 7.09 26.37
N ASP A 387 12.56 8.19 25.78
CA ASP A 387 13.12 8.75 24.55
C ASP A 387 14.57 9.23 24.75
N GLU A 388 14.87 9.89 25.87
CA GLU A 388 16.22 10.28 26.25
C GLU A 388 17.15 9.08 26.39
N ILE A 389 16.71 8.01 27.07
CA ILE A 389 17.48 6.76 27.18
C ILE A 389 17.68 6.15 25.79
N ASN A 390 16.62 6.02 24.99
CA ASN A 390 16.70 5.47 23.64
C ASN A 390 17.61 6.32 22.72
N SER A 391 17.67 7.64 22.89
CA SER A 391 18.58 8.48 22.09
C SER A 391 20.06 8.09 22.24
N ARG A 392 20.41 7.39 23.34
CA ARG A 392 21.76 6.90 23.63
C ARG A 392 22.16 5.68 22.79
N TRP A 393 21.26 5.10 21.99
CA TRP A 393 21.57 3.98 21.08
C TRP A 393 22.79 4.27 20.18
N THR A 394 22.88 5.48 19.63
CA THR A 394 24.01 5.89 18.78
C THR A 394 25.33 5.94 19.55
N ALA A 395 25.31 6.35 20.82
CA ALA A 395 26.48 6.33 21.69
C ALA A 395 26.88 4.90 22.05
N PHE A 396 25.90 4.05 22.36
CA PHE A 396 26.11 2.63 22.61
C PHE A 396 26.77 1.92 21.43
N GLN A 397 26.34 2.16 20.19
CA GLN A 397 26.97 1.59 18.98
C GLN A 397 28.45 1.97 18.82
N LYS A 398 28.86 3.13 19.36
CA LYS A 398 30.26 3.58 19.33
C LYS A 398 31.09 3.03 20.49
N SER A 399 30.43 2.47 21.51
CA SER A 399 31.06 1.95 22.72
C SER A 399 31.96 0.73 22.47
N ASN A 400 32.91 0.50 23.37
CA ASN A 400 33.75 -0.69 23.33
C ASN A 400 32.96 -1.97 23.58
N VAL A 401 31.88 -1.92 24.37
CA VAL A 401 31.00 -3.07 24.65
C VAL A 401 30.36 -3.59 23.36
N PHE A 402 29.77 -2.69 22.57
CA PHE A 402 29.15 -3.09 21.30
C PHE A 402 30.20 -3.57 20.28
N LYS A 403 31.31 -2.85 20.13
CA LYS A 403 32.41 -3.26 19.23
C LYS A 403 32.98 -4.63 19.60
N ALA A 404 33.15 -4.90 20.89
CA ALA A 404 33.60 -6.21 21.38
C ALA A 404 32.57 -7.30 21.07
N ALA A 405 31.27 -7.04 21.26
CA ALA A 405 30.22 -7.99 20.90
C ALA A 405 30.18 -8.29 19.38
N VAL A 406 30.33 -7.27 18.53
CA VAL A 406 30.44 -7.44 17.08
C VAL A 406 31.68 -8.25 16.73
N ALA A 407 32.85 -7.92 17.28
CA ALA A 407 34.07 -8.70 17.08
C ALA A 407 33.91 -10.16 17.57
N ALA A 408 33.14 -10.37 18.64
CA ALA A 408 32.81 -11.69 19.15
C ALA A 408 31.79 -12.44 18.25
N GLY A 409 31.07 -11.78 17.35
CA GLY A 409 30.19 -12.43 16.37
C GLY A 409 28.71 -12.18 16.58
N LEU A 410 28.33 -11.06 17.22
CA LEU A 410 26.94 -10.60 17.30
C LEU A 410 26.28 -10.53 15.92
N ASP A 411 27.02 -10.10 14.89
CA ASP A 411 26.56 -9.97 13.50
C ASP A 411 26.21 -11.30 12.82
N LYS A 412 26.65 -12.42 13.39
CA LYS A 412 26.34 -13.79 12.91
C LYS A 412 24.99 -14.31 13.38
N LEU A 413 24.32 -13.64 14.32
CA LEU A 413 22.98 -14.02 14.75
C LEU A 413 21.97 -13.79 13.62
N SER A 414 20.90 -14.59 13.62
CA SER A 414 19.82 -14.40 12.65
C SER A 414 19.24 -13.00 12.75
N LYS A 415 19.07 -12.35 11.59
CA LYS A 415 18.39 -11.04 11.44
C LYS A 415 16.95 -11.19 10.98
N GLY A 416 16.50 -12.41 10.69
CA GLY A 416 15.11 -12.66 10.32
C GLY A 416 14.19 -12.44 11.52
N THR A 417 13.05 -11.81 11.29
CA THR A 417 12.07 -11.47 12.31
C THR A 417 11.14 -12.65 12.58
N GLY A 418 10.96 -12.97 13.87
CA GLY A 418 10.00 -13.96 14.33
C GLY A 418 8.60 -13.37 14.53
N ARG A 419 7.76 -14.11 15.26
CA ARG A 419 6.36 -13.74 15.56
C ARG A 419 6.22 -12.38 16.27
N ASP A 420 7.17 -12.03 17.12
CA ASP A 420 7.19 -10.75 17.84
C ASP A 420 7.92 -9.65 17.05
N SER A 421 8.12 -9.82 15.75
CA SER A 421 8.89 -8.92 14.88
C SER A 421 10.32 -8.66 15.36
N SER A 422 10.85 -9.47 16.28
CA SER A 422 12.24 -9.41 16.72
C SER A 422 13.04 -10.55 16.10
N SER A 423 14.32 -10.30 15.88
CA SER A 423 15.32 -11.29 15.49
C SER A 423 16.23 -11.63 16.67
N GLN A 424 16.97 -12.74 16.58
CA GLN A 424 18.03 -13.08 17.54
C GLN A 424 19.01 -11.92 17.71
N TYR A 425 19.42 -11.31 16.58
CA TYR A 425 20.28 -10.13 16.57
C TYR A 425 19.67 -8.97 17.37
N SER A 426 18.42 -8.58 17.09
CA SER A 426 17.80 -7.42 17.74
C SER A 426 17.55 -7.63 19.23
N ARG A 427 17.24 -8.88 19.65
CA ARG A 427 17.07 -9.20 21.08
C ARG A 427 18.39 -9.11 21.83
N GLU A 428 19.47 -9.68 21.29
CA GLU A 428 20.78 -9.58 21.93
C GLU A 428 21.31 -8.14 21.90
N TYR A 429 21.10 -7.42 20.80
CA TYR A 429 21.42 -6.00 20.71
C TYR A 429 20.73 -5.18 21.81
N ARG A 430 19.44 -5.46 22.10
CA ARG A 430 18.70 -4.86 23.22
C ARG A 430 19.26 -5.26 24.58
N ARG A 431 19.59 -6.54 24.81
CA ARG A 431 20.20 -6.98 26.08
C ARG A 431 21.53 -6.28 26.34
N LEU A 432 22.39 -6.16 25.32
CA LEU A 432 23.66 -5.47 25.43
C LEU A 432 23.47 -3.99 25.75
N PHE A 433 22.52 -3.33 25.07
CA PHE A 433 22.19 -1.94 25.35
C PHE A 433 21.72 -1.74 26.80
N LEU A 434 20.77 -2.56 27.26
CA LEU A 434 20.29 -2.50 28.64
C LEU A 434 21.43 -2.77 29.65
N SER A 435 22.35 -3.68 29.36
CA SER A 435 23.50 -3.96 30.22
C SER A 435 24.52 -2.82 30.27
N TRP A 436 24.58 -1.99 29.23
CA TRP A 436 25.49 -0.85 29.12
C TRP A 436 24.95 0.41 29.80
N LEU A 437 23.62 0.51 29.98
CA LEU A 437 23.00 1.63 30.67
C LEU A 437 23.38 1.66 32.17
N PRO A 438 23.36 2.85 32.80
CA PRO A 438 23.37 2.96 34.26
C PRO A 438 22.26 2.09 34.88
N SER A 439 22.48 1.58 36.09
CA SER A 439 21.52 0.67 36.74
C SER A 439 20.12 1.28 36.86
N GLU A 440 20.03 2.56 37.23
CA GLU A 440 18.75 3.26 37.35
C GLU A 440 17.97 3.30 36.02
N ASP A 441 18.64 3.67 34.92
CA ASP A 441 18.03 3.72 33.59
C ASP A 441 17.66 2.33 33.08
N ARG A 442 18.51 1.32 33.34
CA ARG A 442 18.23 -0.06 33.00
C ARG A 442 16.99 -0.57 33.73
N ASP A 443 16.92 -0.35 35.05
CA ASP A 443 15.83 -0.83 35.88
C ASP A 443 14.51 -0.11 35.50
N PHE A 444 14.57 1.19 35.19
CA PHE A 444 13.44 1.94 34.63
C PHE A 444 12.96 1.38 33.28
N MET A 445 13.88 1.06 32.37
CA MET A 445 13.53 0.48 31.06
C MET A 445 12.95 -0.93 31.18
N LEU A 446 13.46 -1.75 32.10
CA LEU A 446 12.94 -3.09 32.41
C LEU A 446 11.55 -3.03 33.03
N ALA A 447 11.34 -2.15 34.02
CA ALA A 447 10.03 -1.91 34.62
C ALA A 447 9.02 -1.36 33.59
N SER A 448 9.51 -0.67 32.57
CA SER A 448 8.72 -0.18 31.45
C SER A 448 8.39 -1.25 30.39
N GLU A 449 8.88 -2.50 30.48
CA GLU A 449 8.51 -3.54 29.52
C GLU A 449 7.08 -4.06 29.75
N GLY A 450 6.37 -4.37 28.67
CA GLY A 450 5.03 -4.96 28.69
C GLY A 450 4.02 -4.23 27.80
N LEU A 451 4.18 -2.92 27.68
CA LEU A 451 3.35 -2.04 26.83
C LEU A 451 4.23 -1.15 25.95
N GLY A 452 3.75 -0.83 24.75
CA GLY A 452 4.31 0.19 23.87
C GLY A 452 4.12 1.60 24.43
N ASN A 453 4.92 2.56 23.97
CA ASN A 453 4.93 3.92 24.50
C ASN A 453 3.55 4.60 24.51
N SER A 454 2.80 4.51 23.40
CA SER A 454 1.45 5.06 23.31
C SER A 454 0.45 4.27 24.17
N GLN A 455 0.58 2.94 24.21
CA GLN A 455 -0.30 2.07 25.00
C GLN A 455 -0.23 2.37 26.50
N LYS A 456 0.95 2.75 27.01
CA LYS A 456 1.11 3.15 28.42
C LYS A 456 0.17 4.29 28.79
N ALA A 457 0.06 5.29 27.92
CA ALA A 457 -0.86 6.40 28.12
C ALA A 457 -2.32 5.94 27.96
N GLU A 458 -2.62 5.08 26.98
CA GLU A 458 -3.98 4.50 26.77
C GLU A 458 -4.47 3.83 28.06
N VAL A 459 -3.67 2.94 28.64
CA VAL A 459 -4.00 2.21 29.86
C VAL A 459 -4.17 3.17 31.05
N ALA A 460 -3.24 4.11 31.23
CA ALA A 460 -3.33 5.08 32.31
C ALA A 460 -4.55 6.02 32.17
N TRP A 461 -4.99 6.30 30.95
CA TRP A 461 -6.21 7.06 30.72
C TRP A 461 -7.47 6.25 31.05
N LEU A 462 -7.50 4.95 30.71
CA LEU A 462 -8.58 4.04 31.13
C LEU A 462 -8.67 3.97 32.65
N ASP A 463 -7.52 3.82 33.33
CA ASP A 463 -7.44 3.83 34.79
C ASP A 463 -7.96 5.16 35.37
N ARG A 464 -7.57 6.30 34.79
CA ARG A 464 -8.04 7.64 35.20
C ARG A 464 -9.56 7.79 35.04
N LYS A 465 -10.14 7.25 33.97
CA LYS A 465 -11.60 7.27 33.74
C LYS A 465 -12.37 6.31 34.63
N GLY A 466 -11.69 5.35 35.27
CA GLY A 466 -12.32 4.29 36.05
C GLY A 466 -13.01 3.24 35.15
N TYR A 467 -12.53 3.07 33.91
CA TYR A 467 -13.07 2.05 33.00
C TYR A 467 -12.43 0.70 33.27
N GLU A 468 -13.26 -0.31 33.52
CA GLU A 468 -12.80 -1.69 33.67
C GLU A 468 -12.33 -2.25 32.33
N TYR A 469 -11.21 -2.97 32.35
CA TYR A 469 -10.67 -3.70 31.21
C TYR A 469 -10.04 -5.02 31.65
N VAL A 470 -9.99 -5.97 30.72
CA VAL A 470 -9.31 -7.26 30.88
C VAL A 470 -7.90 -7.14 30.33
N GLU A 471 -6.92 -7.58 31.10
CA GLU A 471 -5.54 -7.68 30.66
C GLU A 471 -5.30 -9.02 29.96
N VAL A 472 -4.85 -8.96 28.71
CA VAL A 472 -4.73 -10.13 27.85
C VAL A 472 -3.28 -10.29 27.38
N ASP A 473 -2.73 -11.50 27.49
CA ASP A 473 -1.46 -11.83 26.86
C ASP A 473 -1.67 -11.98 25.36
N VAL A 474 -0.85 -11.33 24.53
CA VAL A 474 -0.92 -11.48 23.07
C VAL A 474 -0.75 -12.92 22.60
N SER A 475 -0.15 -13.82 23.40
CA SER A 475 -0.11 -15.26 23.11
C SER A 475 -1.51 -15.84 22.90
N LYS A 476 -2.50 -15.38 23.67
CA LYS A 476 -3.90 -15.85 23.60
C LYS A 476 -4.54 -15.51 22.25
N TRP A 477 -4.22 -14.35 21.68
CA TRP A 477 -4.70 -13.97 20.35
C TRP A 477 -4.29 -15.02 19.31
N TRP A 478 -3.07 -15.54 19.43
CA TRP A 478 -2.57 -16.55 18.50
C TRP A 478 -3.19 -17.94 18.71
N GLU A 479 -3.58 -18.26 19.94
CA GLU A 479 -4.23 -19.52 20.29
C GLU A 479 -5.67 -19.54 19.79
N GLU A 480 -6.42 -18.47 20.06
CA GLU A 480 -7.83 -18.34 19.68
C GLU A 480 -7.98 -18.17 18.16
N TYR A 481 -7.19 -17.27 17.60
CA TYR A 481 -7.21 -16.95 16.18
C TYR A 481 -6.03 -17.63 15.51
N HIS A 482 -5.90 -18.95 15.68
CA HIS A 482 -5.03 -19.76 14.81
C HIS A 482 -5.34 -19.34 13.38
N VAL A 483 -4.57 -18.38 12.86
CA VAL A 483 -4.65 -17.94 11.48
C VAL A 483 -4.43 -19.24 10.76
N PRO A 484 -5.48 -19.83 10.13
CA PRO A 484 -5.30 -21.07 9.43
C PRO A 484 -4.17 -20.73 8.49
N VAL A 485 -2.99 -21.36 8.70
CA VAL A 485 -1.92 -21.31 7.71
C VAL A 485 -2.65 -21.81 6.51
N SER A 486 -3.02 -20.90 5.60
CA SER A 486 -3.92 -21.14 4.48
C SER A 486 -3.56 -22.52 4.01
N GLN A 487 -4.39 -23.52 4.37
CA GLN A 487 -3.96 -24.93 4.43
C GLN A 487 -3.20 -25.10 3.16
N GLU A 488 -1.88 -25.40 3.26
CA GLU A 488 -1.01 -25.44 2.09
C GLU A 488 -1.86 -26.10 1.03
N VAL A 489 -2.27 -25.32 0.02
CA VAL A 489 -2.98 -25.88 -1.10
C VAL A 489 -1.87 -26.69 -1.70
N THR A 490 -1.73 -27.91 -1.18
CA THR A 490 -0.91 -28.97 -1.72
C THR A 490 -1.33 -28.88 -3.16
N PRO A 491 -0.45 -28.44 -4.07
CA PRO A 491 -0.86 -28.19 -5.43
C PRO A 491 -1.56 -29.46 -5.84
N GLN A 492 -2.89 -29.42 -5.97
CA GLN A 492 -3.64 -30.62 -6.34
C GLN A 492 -2.97 -30.99 -7.63
N ALA A 493 -2.27 -32.13 -7.63
CA ALA A 493 -1.54 -32.61 -8.78
C ALA A 493 -2.53 -32.47 -9.92
N HIS A 494 -2.25 -31.52 -10.83
CA HIS A 494 -3.10 -31.28 -11.97
C HIS A 494 -3.32 -32.67 -12.57
N PRO A 495 -4.56 -33.16 -12.69
CA PRO A 495 -4.77 -34.48 -13.25
C PRO A 495 -4.08 -34.47 -14.60
N GLN A 496 -3.04 -35.30 -14.75
CA GLN A 496 -2.31 -35.47 -15.98
C GLN A 496 -3.35 -35.58 -17.09
N GLY A 497 -3.26 -34.67 -18.05
CA GLY A 497 -4.27 -34.50 -19.08
C GLY A 497 -4.64 -35.86 -19.67
N ARG A 498 -5.92 -36.21 -19.53
CA ARG A 498 -6.54 -37.14 -20.48
C ARG A 498 -6.39 -36.49 -21.84
N GLY A 499 -5.52 -37.05 -22.67
CA GLY A 499 -5.38 -36.67 -24.06
C GLY A 499 -6.75 -36.65 -24.72
N MET A 500 -7.21 -35.46 -25.11
CA MET A 500 -8.24 -35.33 -26.12
C MET A 500 -7.60 -35.77 -27.43
N ASN A 501 -7.91 -36.99 -27.86
CA ASN A 501 -7.75 -37.43 -29.24
C ASN A 501 -8.66 -36.56 -30.11
N LEU A 502 -8.09 -35.47 -30.64
CA LEU A 502 -8.65 -34.74 -31.76
C LEU A 502 -8.36 -35.55 -33.02
N LEU A 503 -9.36 -36.32 -33.44
CA LEU A 503 -9.45 -36.89 -34.78
C LEU A 503 -9.49 -35.74 -35.80
N ILE A 504 -8.41 -35.59 -36.56
CA ILE A 504 -8.35 -34.74 -37.75
C ILE A 504 -8.62 -35.65 -38.96
N PRO A 505 -9.68 -35.43 -39.75
CA PRO A 505 -9.87 -36.11 -41.01
C PRO A 505 -9.25 -35.31 -42.17
N GLY A 506 -8.40 -35.97 -42.96
CA GLY A 506 -8.12 -35.59 -44.35
C GLY A 506 -6.76 -34.93 -44.63
N THR A 507 -5.85 -35.71 -45.21
CA THR A 507 -4.75 -35.31 -46.11
C THR A 507 -4.15 -36.62 -46.64
N VAL A 508 -4.71 -37.17 -47.74
CA VAL A 508 -4.16 -37.12 -49.12
C VAL A 508 -2.67 -37.48 -49.16
N GLU A 509 -2.40 -38.75 -49.45
CA GLU A 509 -1.13 -39.23 -50.01
C GLU A 509 -0.96 -38.68 -51.43
N LEU A 510 0.26 -38.24 -51.78
CA LEU A 510 0.81 -38.30 -53.13
C LEU A 510 2.34 -38.11 -53.05
N GLY A 511 3.10 -39.04 -53.63
CA GLY A 511 4.43 -38.82 -54.20
C GLY A 511 5.63 -39.07 -53.30
#